data_AF-A0A821DLE0-F1
#
_entry.id   AF-A0A821DLE0-F1
#
_cell.length_a   1.000
_cell.length_b   1.000
_cell.length_c   1.000
_cell.angle_alpha   90.00
_cell.angle_beta   90.00
_cell.angle_gamma   90.00
#
_symmetry.space_group_name_H-M   'P 1'
#
loop_
_entity.id
_entity.type
_entity.pdbx_description
1 polymer ?
#
loop_
_entity_poly.entity_id
_entity_poly.type
_entity_poly.pdbx_seq_one_letter_code
_entity_poly.pdbx_strand_id
1 'polypeptide(L)'
;SSHLIERYLGKISITSQEHIRQGFSLAIASLPSRMLLTSNSINKIIDCLFNLITITNQTQHLIKQRKDTLIALCNLYENIHLDLLSPFSNQDLINKLINLYLRCTRDYTNDRFGDSGRLVREIACTQLVRLLKLINENNENKKFLNLTILHNCFSSILTNLCSKIDDLRMVSGKALVEFLNIQFEQTIEHKNDIEKIFLNQNDIDWRNSQIVFTLIVQLLILNKYRYVTWLNCLITAGELSSASQALYTYLIIHKTNY
;
A
#
# COMPACT_ATOMS: atom_id res chain seq x y z
N SER A 1 -25.12 6.72 20.58
CA SER A 1 -24.03 6.35 19.66
C SER A 1 -22.67 6.34 20.37
N SER A 2 -22.32 7.39 21.13
CA SER A 2 -21.06 7.49 21.88
C SER A 2 -20.75 6.29 22.78
N HIS A 3 -21.71 5.83 23.58
CA HIS A 3 -21.53 4.68 24.49
C HIS A 3 -21.18 3.37 23.77
N LEU A 4 -21.70 3.15 22.56
CA LEU A 4 -21.36 1.97 21.75
C LEU A 4 -19.92 2.06 21.26
N ILE A 5 -19.51 3.22 20.75
CA ILE A 5 -18.14 3.47 20.27
C ILE A 5 -17.14 3.29 21.41
N GLU A 6 -17.42 3.86 22.58
CA GLU A 6 -16.56 3.69 23.77
C GLU A 6 -16.46 2.23 24.21
N ARG A 7 -17.56 1.48 24.16
CA ARG A 7 -17.55 0.03 24.44
C ARG A 7 -16.67 -0.73 23.44
N TYR A 8 -16.73 -0.39 22.15
CA TYR A 8 -15.90 -1.04 21.13
C TYR A 8 -14.42 -0.69 21.32
N LEU A 9 -14.10 0.59 21.50
CA LEU A 9 -12.74 1.06 21.77
C LEU A 9 -12.17 0.41 23.05
N GLY A 10 -12.97 0.30 24.11
CA GLY A 10 -12.58 -0.38 25.34
C GLY A 10 -12.31 -1.87 25.12
N LYS A 11 -13.09 -2.55 24.27
CA LYS A 11 -12.82 -3.96 23.93
C LYS A 11 -11.56 -4.12 23.09
N ILE A 12 -11.23 -3.17 22.22
CA ILE A 12 -9.99 -3.16 21.45
C ILE A 12 -8.77 -2.97 22.37
N SER A 13 -8.84 -2.05 23.33
CA SER A 13 -7.70 -1.68 24.18
C SER A 13 -7.44 -2.63 25.36
N ILE A 14 -8.48 -3.22 25.94
CA ILE A 14 -8.37 -3.99 27.20
C ILE A 14 -8.11 -5.49 26.94
N THR A 15 -8.62 -6.05 25.86
CA THR A 15 -8.57 -7.51 25.68
C THR A 15 -7.16 -7.97 25.33
N SER A 16 -6.69 -9.04 25.98
CA SER A 16 -5.45 -9.74 25.61
C SER A 16 -5.65 -10.65 24.38
N GLN A 17 -6.89 -11.00 24.06
CA GLN A 17 -7.23 -11.94 22.99
C GLN A 17 -7.23 -11.27 21.61
N GLU A 18 -6.34 -11.70 20.73
CA GLU A 18 -6.14 -11.09 19.40
C GLU A 18 -7.39 -11.13 18.52
N HIS A 19 -8.09 -12.27 18.47
CA HIS A 19 -9.29 -12.44 17.65
C HIS A 19 -10.44 -11.51 18.08
N ILE A 20 -10.51 -11.17 19.38
CA ILE A 20 -11.46 -10.17 19.88
C ILE A 20 -11.07 -8.78 19.37
N ARG A 21 -9.79 -8.39 19.47
CA ARG A 21 -9.32 -7.10 18.92
C ARG A 21 -9.63 -6.99 17.43
N GLN A 22 -9.31 -8.02 16.66
CA GLN A 22 -9.61 -8.10 15.23
C GLN A 22 -11.10 -7.86 14.93
N GLY A 23 -11.98 -8.61 15.60
CA GLY A 23 -13.42 -8.50 15.40
C GLY A 23 -13.96 -7.11 15.73
N PHE A 24 -13.54 -6.53 16.85
CA PHE A 24 -13.97 -5.19 17.25
C PHE A 24 -13.40 -4.08 16.34
N SER A 25 -12.17 -4.22 15.84
CA SER A 25 -11.59 -3.29 14.86
C SER A 25 -12.33 -3.30 13.52
N LEU A 26 -12.70 -4.47 13.00
CA LEU A 26 -13.52 -4.56 11.79
C LEU A 26 -14.93 -4.00 12.02
N ALA A 27 -15.52 -4.33 13.17
CA ALA A 27 -16.89 -3.92 13.48
C ALA A 27 -17.00 -2.41 13.73
N ILE A 28 -16.03 -1.76 14.37
CA ILE A 28 -16.06 -0.31 14.60
C ILE A 28 -15.97 0.48 13.30
N ALA A 29 -15.18 0.00 12.32
CA ALA A 29 -15.09 0.61 11.00
C ALA A 29 -16.35 0.42 10.13
N SER A 30 -17.17 -0.58 10.46
CA SER A 30 -18.40 -0.91 9.75
C SER A 30 -19.64 -0.21 10.33
N LEU A 31 -19.47 0.64 11.36
CA LEU A 31 -20.59 1.37 11.94
C LEU A 31 -21.16 2.39 10.94
N PRO A 32 -22.46 2.74 11.01
CA PRO A 32 -23.05 3.75 10.13
C PRO A 32 -22.31 5.10 10.23
N SER A 33 -22.10 5.77 9.10
CA SER A 33 -21.40 7.07 9.03
C SER A 33 -21.94 8.11 10.03
N ARG A 34 -23.26 8.21 10.19
CA ARG A 34 -23.92 9.09 11.18
C ARG A 34 -23.47 8.84 12.62
N MET A 35 -23.11 7.60 12.97
CA MET A 35 -22.58 7.27 14.29
C MET A 35 -21.12 7.65 14.44
N LEU A 36 -20.35 7.52 13.35
CA LEU A 36 -18.91 7.82 13.32
C LEU A 36 -18.63 9.32 13.34
N LEU A 37 -19.49 10.11 12.69
CA LEU A 37 -19.39 11.57 12.53
C LEU A 37 -19.61 12.39 13.82
N THR A 38 -19.78 11.77 14.99
CA THR A 38 -19.77 12.53 16.25
C THR A 38 -18.36 13.09 16.50
N SER A 39 -18.26 14.41 16.67
CA SER A 39 -17.05 15.23 16.47
C SER A 39 -15.76 14.79 17.19
N ASN A 40 -15.84 13.94 18.22
CA ASN A 40 -14.68 13.44 18.96
C ASN A 40 -14.52 11.91 18.94
N SER A 41 -15.42 11.18 18.28
CA SER A 41 -15.37 9.72 18.20
C SER A 41 -14.45 9.26 17.08
N ILE A 42 -14.51 9.93 15.93
CA ILE A 42 -13.74 9.51 14.76
C ILE A 42 -12.23 9.59 14.97
N ASN A 43 -11.74 10.68 15.56
CA ASN A 43 -10.31 10.84 15.85
C ASN A 43 -9.80 9.73 16.79
N LYS A 44 -10.58 9.41 17.84
CA LYS A 44 -10.26 8.31 18.76
C LYS A 44 -10.23 6.95 18.06
N ILE A 45 -11.13 6.72 17.09
CA ILE A 45 -11.15 5.49 16.28
C ILE A 45 -9.88 5.41 15.44
N ILE A 46 -9.54 6.47 14.71
CA ILE A 46 -8.34 6.52 13.87
C ILE A 46 -7.08 6.28 14.71
N ASP A 47 -6.92 7.00 15.81
CA ASP A 47 -5.77 6.87 16.71
C ASP A 47 -5.67 5.43 17.26
N CYS A 48 -6.80 4.83 17.62
CA CYS A 48 -6.86 3.44 18.05
C CYS A 48 -6.40 2.47 16.95
N LEU A 49 -6.91 2.61 15.72
CA LEU A 49 -6.53 1.78 14.59
C LEU A 49 -5.05 1.97 14.21
N PHE A 50 -4.52 3.20 14.26
CA PHE A 50 -3.10 3.49 14.01
C PHE A 50 -2.19 2.80 15.02
N ASN A 51 -2.58 2.79 16.29
CA ASN A 51 -1.83 2.12 17.34
C ASN A 51 -1.80 0.60 17.12
N LEU A 52 -2.91 0.00 16.68
CA LEU A 52 -2.98 -1.43 16.40
C LEU A 52 -2.14 -1.87 15.18
N ILE A 53 -1.90 -0.98 14.22
CA ILE A 53 -1.06 -1.24 13.04
C ILE A 53 0.43 -1.03 13.36
N THR A 54 0.76 -0.20 14.35
CA THR A 54 2.14 0.13 14.67
C THR A 54 2.89 -1.08 15.25
N ILE A 55 4.00 -1.42 14.62
CA ILE A 55 4.85 -2.54 15.03
C ILE A 55 5.66 -2.12 16.25
N THR A 56 5.59 -2.93 17.29
CA THR A 56 6.41 -2.85 18.50
C THR A 56 6.97 -4.23 18.80
N ASN A 57 7.95 -4.33 19.70
CA ASN A 57 8.49 -5.61 20.15
C ASN A 57 7.39 -6.56 20.68
N GLN A 58 6.35 -6.01 21.29
CA GLN A 58 5.22 -6.76 21.84
C GLN A 58 4.16 -7.11 20.79
N THR A 59 4.05 -6.36 19.69
CA THR A 59 2.96 -6.50 18.70
C THR A 59 3.43 -7.04 17.34
N GLN A 60 4.73 -7.23 17.13
CA GLN A 60 5.29 -7.70 15.86
C GLN A 60 4.67 -9.03 15.37
N HIS A 61 4.34 -9.95 16.28
CA HIS A 61 3.73 -11.23 15.92
C HIS A 61 2.23 -11.12 15.53
N LEU A 62 1.57 -9.98 15.79
CA LEU A 62 0.14 -9.76 15.55
C LEU A 62 -0.15 -9.36 14.10
N ILE A 63 0.31 -10.18 13.16
CA ILE A 63 0.28 -9.89 11.72
C ILE A 63 -1.15 -9.83 11.19
N LYS A 64 -1.97 -10.81 11.60
CA LYS A 64 -3.37 -10.87 11.19
C LYS A 64 -4.15 -9.66 11.72
N GLN A 65 -3.90 -9.26 12.97
CA GLN A 65 -4.46 -8.02 13.50
C GLN A 65 -4.07 -6.80 12.67
N ARG A 66 -2.79 -6.61 12.34
CA ARG A 66 -2.35 -5.46 11.52
C ARG A 66 -3.04 -5.47 10.16
N LYS A 67 -3.08 -6.62 9.49
CA LYS A 67 -3.75 -6.81 8.21
C LYS A 67 -5.23 -6.41 8.27
N ASP A 68 -5.97 -6.97 9.23
CA ASP A 68 -7.41 -6.73 9.34
C ASP A 68 -7.71 -5.29 9.79
N THR A 69 -6.84 -4.68 10.59
CA THR A 69 -6.95 -3.28 10.99
C THR A 69 -6.71 -2.34 9.81
N LEU A 70 -5.80 -2.67 8.88
CA LEU A 70 -5.61 -1.89 7.64
C LEU A 70 -6.85 -1.93 6.73
N ILE A 71 -7.53 -3.08 6.68
CA ILE A 71 -8.81 -3.23 5.97
C ILE A 71 -9.89 -2.38 6.66
N ALA A 72 -9.99 -2.48 7.99
CA ALA A 72 -10.92 -1.68 8.77
C ALA A 72 -10.71 -0.18 8.55
N LEU A 73 -9.46 0.28 8.59
CA LEU A 73 -9.13 1.68 8.35
C LEU A 73 -9.57 2.14 6.95
N CYS A 74 -9.44 1.27 5.93
CA CYS A 74 -9.95 1.56 4.60
C CYS A 74 -11.45 1.73 4.55
N ASN A 75 -12.16 0.73 5.05
CA ASN A 75 -13.62 0.76 5.09
C ASN A 75 -14.13 2.00 5.83
N LEU A 76 -13.41 2.46 6.86
CA LEU A 76 -13.76 3.65 7.62
C LEU A 76 -13.80 4.92 6.76
N TYR A 77 -12.76 5.21 5.96
CA TYR A 77 -12.74 6.42 5.14
C TYR A 77 -13.61 6.32 3.88
N GLU A 78 -13.85 5.10 3.37
CA GLU A 78 -14.82 4.87 2.29
C GLU A 78 -16.26 5.10 2.77
N ASN A 79 -16.61 4.59 3.96
CA ASN A 79 -17.96 4.67 4.53
C ASN A 79 -18.35 6.11 4.92
N ILE A 80 -17.40 6.89 5.44
CA ILE A 80 -17.74 8.23 5.91
C ILE A 80 -17.70 9.27 4.77
N HIS A 81 -17.09 8.95 3.62
CA HIS A 81 -16.73 9.89 2.56
C HIS A 81 -15.85 11.03 3.10
N LEU A 82 -14.64 11.19 2.54
CA LEU A 82 -13.63 12.13 3.05
C LEU A 82 -14.16 13.57 3.21
N ASP A 83 -15.17 13.93 2.43
CA ASP A 83 -15.85 15.23 2.33
C ASP A 83 -16.68 15.58 3.57
N LEU A 84 -17.24 14.59 4.28
CA LEU A 84 -18.17 14.81 5.40
C LEU A 84 -17.44 15.00 6.75
N LEU A 85 -16.11 14.98 6.71
CA LEU A 85 -15.26 15.03 7.89
C LEU A 85 -14.32 16.23 7.81
N SER A 86 -14.58 17.26 8.63
CA SER A 86 -13.59 18.32 8.88
C SER A 86 -12.19 17.82 9.30
N PRO A 87 -12.02 16.65 9.97
CA PRO A 87 -10.68 16.11 10.22
C PRO A 87 -10.04 15.37 9.02
N PHE A 88 -10.76 14.99 7.96
CA PHE A 88 -10.20 14.30 6.78
C PHE A 88 -10.01 15.20 5.57
N SER A 89 -10.56 16.42 5.57
CA SER A 89 -10.08 17.54 4.75
C SER A 89 -8.78 18.17 5.31
N ASN A 90 -8.20 17.57 6.35
CA ASN A 90 -6.92 17.96 6.92
C ASN A 90 -5.76 17.24 6.21
N GLN A 91 -4.86 18.02 5.61
CA GLN A 91 -3.62 17.57 5.00
C GLN A 91 -2.81 16.64 5.92
N ASP A 92 -2.77 16.90 7.23
CA ASP A 92 -2.00 16.10 8.18
C ASP A 92 -2.54 14.69 8.30
N LEU A 93 -3.86 14.52 8.30
CA LEU A 93 -4.47 13.19 8.39
C LEU A 93 -4.24 12.40 7.10
N ILE A 94 -4.41 13.05 5.94
CA ILE A 94 -4.13 12.44 4.64
C ILE A 94 -2.67 11.98 4.57
N ASN A 95 -1.74 12.85 4.95
CA ASN A 95 -0.31 12.51 5.00
C ASN A 95 -0.04 11.34 5.95
N LYS A 96 -0.67 11.33 7.13
CA LYS A 96 -0.53 10.21 8.09
C LYS A 96 -1.06 8.90 7.51
N LEU A 97 -2.22 8.92 6.85
CA LEU A 97 -2.80 7.73 6.22
C LEU A 97 -1.90 7.18 5.11
N ILE A 98 -1.44 8.04 4.19
CA ILE A 98 -0.52 7.65 3.11
C ILE A 98 0.77 7.08 3.71
N ASN A 99 1.38 7.77 4.67
CA ASN A 99 2.62 7.32 5.31
C ASN A 99 2.45 5.99 6.05
N LEU A 100 1.28 5.77 6.68
CA LEU A 100 0.96 4.50 7.32
C LEU A 100 0.93 3.36 6.30
N TYR A 101 0.20 3.51 5.19
CA TYR A 101 0.17 2.49 4.14
C TYR A 101 1.55 2.27 3.52
N LEU A 102 2.31 3.34 3.22
CA LEU A 102 3.69 3.24 2.75
C LEU A 102 4.58 2.47 3.73
N ARG A 103 4.45 2.69 5.04
CA ARG A 103 5.17 1.90 6.05
C ARG A 103 4.75 0.44 6.02
N CYS A 104 3.46 0.16 5.90
CA CYS A 104 2.93 -1.20 5.84
C CYS A 104 3.33 -1.96 4.57
N THR A 105 3.59 -1.28 3.45
CA THR A 105 4.21 -1.90 2.26
C THR A 105 5.65 -2.36 2.48
N ARG A 106 6.24 -2.04 3.65
CA ARG A 106 7.59 -2.43 4.08
C ARG A 106 7.56 -3.29 5.35
N ASP A 107 6.43 -3.95 5.63
CA ASP A 107 6.33 -4.91 6.73
C ASP A 107 7.04 -6.23 6.34
N TYR A 108 8.31 -6.35 6.75
CA TYR A 108 9.14 -7.54 6.57
C TYR A 108 9.22 -8.39 7.85
N THR A 109 8.15 -8.38 8.66
CA THR A 109 8.08 -9.25 9.83
C THR A 109 8.22 -10.70 9.39
N ASN A 110 9.16 -11.42 10.01
CA ASN A 110 9.35 -12.85 9.79
C ASN A 110 8.83 -13.64 10.99
N ASP A 111 8.25 -14.82 10.73
CA ASP A 111 8.02 -15.84 11.72
C ASP A 111 8.78 -17.13 11.36
N ARG A 112 8.50 -18.23 12.08
CA ARG A 112 9.14 -19.54 11.84
C ARG A 112 8.90 -20.11 10.43
N PHE A 113 7.94 -19.58 9.68
CA PHE A 113 7.60 -19.97 8.31
C PHE A 113 8.11 -18.95 7.27
N GLY A 114 8.95 -17.99 7.68
CA GLY A 114 9.53 -16.98 6.81
C GLY A 114 8.76 -15.65 6.83
N ASP A 115 8.69 -14.97 5.69
CA ASP A 115 8.06 -13.66 5.56
C ASP A 115 6.54 -13.74 5.71
N SER A 116 6.08 -13.52 6.93
CA SER A 116 4.67 -13.48 7.30
C SER A 116 4.10 -12.06 7.18
N GLY A 117 4.96 -11.03 7.23
CA GLY A 117 4.65 -9.64 6.94
C GLY A 117 4.11 -9.42 5.52
N ARG A 118 4.39 -10.34 4.58
CA ARG A 118 3.79 -10.35 3.22
C ARG A 118 2.28 -10.11 3.21
N LEU A 119 1.53 -10.67 4.17
CA LEU A 119 0.08 -10.52 4.24
C LEU A 119 -0.35 -9.07 4.50
N VAL A 120 0.46 -8.34 5.26
CA VAL A 120 0.26 -6.91 5.51
C VAL A 120 0.64 -6.11 4.27
N ARG A 121 1.73 -6.47 3.59
CA ARG A 121 2.19 -5.80 2.36
C ARG A 121 1.20 -5.93 1.19
N GLU A 122 0.61 -7.11 1.01
CA GLU A 122 -0.45 -7.37 0.02
C GLU A 122 -1.63 -6.42 0.21
N ILE A 123 -2.18 -6.37 1.42
CA ILE A 123 -3.28 -5.47 1.75
C ILE A 123 -2.85 -4.01 1.62
N ALA A 124 -1.65 -3.65 2.10
CA ALA A 124 -1.17 -2.27 2.03
C ALA A 124 -1.05 -1.76 0.58
N CYS A 125 -0.55 -2.58 -0.35
CA CYS A 125 -0.48 -2.20 -1.77
C CYS A 125 -1.86 -1.89 -2.35
N THR A 126 -2.83 -2.78 -2.12
CA THR A 126 -4.19 -2.63 -2.64
C THR A 126 -4.90 -1.43 -2.01
N GLN A 127 -4.82 -1.29 -0.68
CA GLN A 127 -5.51 -0.24 0.05
C GLN A 127 -4.87 1.14 -0.15
N LEU A 128 -3.56 1.21 -0.40
CA LEU A 128 -2.90 2.47 -0.77
C LEU A 128 -3.51 3.04 -2.06
N VAL A 129 -3.68 2.21 -3.10
CA VAL A 129 -4.23 2.67 -4.37
C VAL A 129 -5.69 3.10 -4.23
N ARG A 130 -6.49 2.36 -3.46
CA ARG A 130 -7.87 2.74 -3.13
C ARG A 130 -7.93 4.09 -2.40
N LEU A 131 -7.07 4.29 -1.40
CA LEU A 131 -6.96 5.58 -0.70
C LEU A 131 -6.62 6.71 -1.67
N LEU A 132 -5.63 6.52 -2.54
CA LEU A 132 -5.23 7.53 -3.52
C LEU A 132 -6.37 7.88 -4.48
N LYS A 133 -7.14 6.89 -4.93
CA LYS A 133 -8.31 7.09 -5.77
C LYS A 133 -9.37 7.95 -5.07
N LEU A 134 -9.69 7.64 -3.81
CA LEU A 134 -10.66 8.42 -3.02
C LEU A 134 -10.21 9.85 -2.78
N ILE A 135 -8.92 10.06 -2.49
CA ILE A 135 -8.36 11.41 -2.33
C ILE A 135 -8.45 12.18 -3.66
N ASN A 136 -8.18 11.51 -4.79
CA ASN A 136 -8.20 12.11 -6.12
C ASN A 136 -9.63 12.48 -6.60
N GLU A 137 -10.63 11.68 -6.21
CA GLU A 137 -12.05 11.94 -6.53
C GLU A 137 -12.62 13.14 -5.76
N ASN A 138 -12.02 13.50 -4.62
CA ASN A 138 -12.40 14.67 -3.85
C ASN A 138 -11.67 15.93 -4.34
N ASN A 139 -12.45 16.94 -4.75
CA ASN A 139 -11.92 18.19 -5.32
C ASN A 139 -11.05 19.03 -4.37
N GLU A 140 -11.31 18.99 -3.07
CA GLU A 140 -10.55 19.74 -2.06
C GLU A 140 -9.26 19.04 -1.66
N ASN A 141 -9.26 17.70 -1.71
CA ASN A 141 -8.19 16.85 -1.21
C ASN A 141 -7.18 16.42 -2.27
N LYS A 142 -7.57 16.34 -3.55
CA LYS A 142 -6.69 15.96 -4.67
C LYS A 142 -5.39 16.78 -4.74
N LYS A 143 -5.43 18.05 -4.33
CA LYS A 143 -4.26 18.95 -4.24
C LYS A 143 -3.15 18.43 -3.31
N PHE A 144 -3.47 17.53 -2.38
CA PHE A 144 -2.50 16.93 -1.47
C PHE A 144 -1.70 15.79 -2.13
N LEU A 145 -2.12 15.28 -3.29
CA LEU A 145 -1.41 14.26 -4.05
C LEU A 145 -0.30 14.89 -4.91
N ASN A 146 0.73 15.41 -4.26
CA ASN A 146 1.87 15.97 -4.96
C ASN A 146 2.78 14.91 -5.59
N LEU A 147 3.65 15.32 -6.53
CA LEU A 147 4.59 14.45 -7.23
C LEU A 147 5.43 13.59 -6.29
N THR A 148 5.93 14.15 -5.19
CA THR A 148 6.74 13.41 -4.22
C THR A 148 5.96 12.24 -3.61
N ILE A 149 4.70 12.49 -3.23
CA ILE A 149 3.80 11.45 -2.71
C ILE A 149 3.53 10.39 -3.78
N LEU A 150 3.19 10.80 -4.99
CA LEU A 150 2.90 9.86 -6.10
C LEU A 150 4.11 9.00 -6.45
N HIS A 151 5.32 9.59 -6.50
CA HIS A 151 6.57 8.86 -6.72
C HIS A 151 6.86 7.85 -5.60
N ASN A 152 6.62 8.23 -4.34
CA ASN A 152 6.81 7.33 -3.20
C ASN A 152 5.84 6.15 -3.24
N CYS A 153 4.57 6.40 -3.59
CA CYS A 153 3.56 5.35 -3.75
C CYS A 153 3.90 4.40 -4.88
N PHE A 154 4.23 4.95 -6.06
CA PHE A 154 4.66 4.15 -7.20
C PHE A 154 5.90 3.30 -6.89
N SER A 155 6.93 3.89 -6.28
CA SER A 155 8.16 3.18 -5.90
C SER A 155 7.92 2.08 -4.88
N SER A 156 6.98 2.29 -3.94
CA SER A 156 6.57 1.30 -2.95
C SER A 156 5.87 0.10 -3.60
N ILE A 157 4.97 0.35 -4.56
CA ILE A 157 4.30 -0.71 -5.32
C ILE A 157 5.32 -1.49 -6.17
N LEU A 158 6.21 -0.80 -6.89
CA LEU A 158 7.28 -1.42 -7.66
C LEU A 158 8.20 -2.31 -6.81
N THR A 159 8.56 -1.85 -5.62
CA THR A 159 9.39 -2.62 -4.69
C THR A 159 8.74 -3.95 -4.33
N ASN A 160 7.44 -3.96 -4.06
CA ASN A 160 6.71 -5.19 -3.76
C ASN A 160 6.48 -6.07 -5.00
N LEU A 161 6.32 -5.46 -6.18
CA LEU A 161 6.28 -6.18 -7.46
C LEU A 161 7.61 -6.89 -7.79
N CYS A 162 8.73 -6.44 -7.24
CA CYS A 162 10.03 -7.12 -7.36
C CYS A 162 10.23 -8.26 -6.34
N SER A 163 9.20 -8.65 -5.58
CA SER A 163 9.33 -9.68 -4.54
C SER A 163 9.57 -11.08 -5.11
N LYS A 164 10.22 -11.97 -4.34
CA LYS A 164 10.25 -13.41 -4.68
C LYS A 164 8.92 -14.14 -4.46
N ILE A 165 7.97 -13.50 -3.78
CA ILE A 165 6.70 -14.11 -3.38
C ILE A 165 5.66 -13.89 -4.49
N ASP A 166 5.21 -14.97 -5.11
CA ASP A 166 4.31 -14.93 -6.27
C ASP A 166 3.00 -14.18 -5.99
N ASP A 167 2.35 -14.46 -4.86
CA ASP A 167 1.09 -13.80 -4.51
C ASP A 167 1.25 -12.30 -4.23
N LEU A 168 2.37 -11.91 -3.59
CA LEU A 168 2.67 -10.49 -3.40
C LEU A 168 2.93 -9.79 -4.74
N ARG A 169 3.68 -10.41 -5.66
CA ARG A 169 3.86 -9.86 -7.00
C ARG A 169 2.55 -9.73 -7.75
N MET A 170 1.67 -10.73 -7.65
CA MET A 170 0.34 -10.68 -8.26
C MET A 170 -0.49 -9.51 -7.73
N VAL A 171 -0.51 -9.31 -6.42
CA VAL A 171 -1.25 -8.20 -5.80
C VAL A 171 -0.63 -6.86 -6.18
N SER A 172 0.69 -6.72 -6.11
CA SER A 172 1.39 -5.47 -6.45
C SER A 172 1.30 -5.12 -7.93
N GLY A 173 1.30 -6.11 -8.83
CA GLY A 173 1.10 -5.90 -10.27
C GLY A 173 -0.30 -5.36 -10.58
N LYS A 174 -1.34 -5.94 -9.96
CA LYS A 174 -2.70 -5.41 -10.06
C LYS A 174 -2.82 -3.99 -9.51
N ALA A 175 -2.24 -3.74 -8.33
CA ALA A 175 -2.21 -2.42 -7.72
C ALA A 175 -1.46 -1.40 -8.60
N LEU A 176 -0.37 -1.80 -9.27
CA LEU A 176 0.37 -0.96 -10.20
C LEU A 176 -0.50 -0.54 -11.38
N VAL A 177 -1.20 -1.48 -12.00
CA VAL A 177 -2.12 -1.20 -13.12
C VAL A 177 -3.22 -0.25 -12.68
N GLU A 178 -3.83 -0.49 -11.52
CA GLU A 178 -4.87 0.39 -10.98
C GLU A 178 -4.31 1.80 -10.71
N PHE A 179 -3.13 1.91 -10.10
CA PHE A 179 -2.47 3.19 -9.85
C PHE A 179 -2.22 3.99 -11.14
N LEU A 180 -1.72 3.33 -12.20
CA LEU A 180 -1.44 3.99 -13.47
C LEU A 180 -2.70 4.46 -14.19
N ASN A 181 -3.81 3.75 -14.02
CA ASN A 181 -5.10 4.13 -14.59
C ASN A 181 -5.76 5.33 -13.88
N ILE A 182 -5.28 5.73 -12.69
CA ILE A 182 -5.80 6.92 -12.01
C ILE A 182 -5.34 8.19 -12.74
N GLN A 183 -6.30 9.07 -13.05
CA GLN A 183 -6.05 10.38 -13.62
C GLN A 183 -5.80 11.40 -12.50
N PHE A 184 -4.56 11.43 -12.02
CA PHE A 184 -4.10 12.44 -11.06
C PHE A 184 -3.94 13.82 -11.71
N GLU A 185 -4.12 14.90 -10.94
CA GLU A 185 -3.83 16.26 -11.41
C GLU A 185 -2.34 16.46 -11.75
N GLN A 186 -1.47 15.81 -10.97
CA GLN A 186 -0.03 15.82 -11.22
C GLN A 186 0.40 14.50 -11.84
N THR A 187 1.20 14.60 -12.89
CA THR A 187 1.69 13.43 -13.62
C THR A 187 3.10 13.07 -13.17
N ILE A 188 3.28 11.83 -12.70
CA ILE A 188 4.62 11.31 -12.38
C ILE A 188 5.55 11.40 -13.60
N GLU A 189 6.83 11.67 -13.36
CA GLU A 189 7.86 11.70 -14.41
C GLU A 189 7.81 10.41 -15.26
N HIS A 190 7.95 10.53 -16.58
CA HIS A 190 7.93 9.41 -17.53
C HIS A 190 6.63 8.56 -17.55
N LYS A 191 5.48 9.08 -17.09
CA LYS A 191 4.19 8.34 -17.07
C LYS A 191 3.90 7.59 -18.38
N ASN A 192 4.00 8.24 -19.53
CA ASN A 192 3.72 7.61 -20.83
C ASN A 192 4.64 6.42 -21.13
N ASP A 193 5.92 6.50 -20.75
CA ASP A 193 6.87 5.40 -20.97
C ASP A 193 6.58 4.24 -20.01
N ILE A 194 6.20 4.55 -18.77
CA ILE A 194 5.80 3.57 -17.75
C ILE A 194 4.51 2.84 -18.17
N GLU A 195 3.52 3.56 -18.67
CA GLU A 195 2.28 2.97 -19.17
C GLU A 195 2.54 2.03 -20.36
N LYS A 196 3.45 2.39 -21.27
CA LYS A 196 3.85 1.48 -22.36
C LYS A 196 4.47 0.18 -21.83
N ILE A 197 5.21 0.24 -20.74
CA ILE A 197 5.83 -0.95 -20.13
C ILE A 197 4.76 -1.85 -19.48
N PHE A 198 3.83 -1.29 -18.71
CA PHE A 198 2.95 -2.08 -17.83
C PHE A 198 1.49 -2.21 -18.29
N LEU A 199 0.97 -1.31 -19.12
CA LEU A 199 -0.44 -1.31 -19.55
C LEU A 199 -0.66 -1.85 -20.96
N ASN A 200 0.34 -1.78 -21.84
CA ASN A 200 0.20 -2.25 -23.23
C ASN A 200 0.26 -3.78 -23.39
N GLN A 201 0.49 -4.51 -22.30
CA GLN A 201 0.54 -5.97 -22.30
C GLN A 201 -0.81 -6.49 -21.83
N ASN A 202 -1.53 -7.20 -22.70
CA ASN A 202 -2.78 -7.85 -22.29
C ASN A 202 -2.46 -9.01 -21.35
N ASP A 203 -3.22 -9.14 -20.26
CA ASP A 203 -3.22 -10.28 -19.35
C ASP A 203 -1.84 -10.70 -18.82
N ILE A 204 -1.05 -9.74 -18.30
CA ILE A 204 0.23 -10.05 -17.64
C ILE A 204 0.01 -11.04 -16.49
N ASP A 205 0.66 -12.20 -16.55
CA ASP A 205 0.79 -13.07 -15.38
C ASP A 205 1.83 -12.51 -14.40
N TRP A 206 1.34 -11.69 -13.48
CA TRP A 206 2.15 -11.07 -12.43
C TRP A 206 2.80 -12.10 -11.47
N ARG A 207 2.38 -13.37 -11.45
CA ARG A 207 3.07 -14.43 -10.70
C ARG A 207 4.30 -14.93 -11.43
N ASN A 208 4.42 -14.76 -12.74
CA ASN A 208 5.59 -15.21 -13.48
C ASN A 208 6.76 -14.23 -13.31
N SER A 209 7.80 -14.63 -12.56
CA SER A 209 8.92 -13.73 -12.26
C SER A 209 9.71 -13.36 -13.51
N GLN A 210 9.82 -14.26 -14.48
CA GLN A 210 10.51 -13.98 -15.73
C GLN A 210 9.80 -12.87 -16.51
N ILE A 211 8.47 -12.94 -16.63
CA ILE A 211 7.67 -11.88 -17.28
C ILE A 211 7.83 -10.56 -16.53
N VAL A 212 7.60 -10.57 -15.22
CA VAL A 212 7.66 -9.35 -14.39
C VAL A 212 9.03 -8.69 -14.47
N PHE A 213 10.13 -9.44 -14.35
CA PHE A 213 11.47 -8.84 -14.39
C PHE A 213 11.84 -8.32 -15.78
N THR A 214 11.36 -8.93 -16.87
CA THR A 214 11.51 -8.37 -18.23
C THR A 214 10.83 -7.00 -18.36
N LEU A 215 9.72 -6.75 -17.66
CA LEU A 215 9.08 -5.43 -17.61
C LEU A 215 9.85 -4.47 -16.70
N ILE A 216 10.19 -4.90 -15.48
CA ILE A 216 10.85 -4.06 -14.47
C ILE A 216 12.18 -3.50 -14.98
N VAL A 217 13.03 -4.31 -15.63
CA VAL A 217 14.35 -3.86 -16.09
C VAL A 217 14.28 -2.75 -17.15
N GLN A 218 13.16 -2.63 -17.87
CA GLN A 218 12.95 -1.52 -18.82
C GLN A 218 12.93 -0.16 -18.11
N LEU A 219 12.61 -0.09 -16.82
CA LEU A 219 12.66 1.14 -16.04
C LEU A 219 14.09 1.67 -15.83
N LEU A 220 15.13 0.88 -16.12
CA LEU A 220 16.53 1.30 -15.94
C LEU A 220 16.93 2.44 -16.87
N ILE A 221 16.27 2.63 -18.03
CA ILE A 221 16.52 3.82 -18.87
C ILE A 221 16.01 5.11 -18.21
N LEU A 222 14.99 5.02 -17.35
CA LEU A 222 14.31 6.18 -16.77
C LEU A 222 15.08 6.65 -15.54
N ASN A 223 15.76 7.81 -15.66
CA ASN A 223 16.66 8.34 -14.62
C ASN A 223 16.01 8.36 -13.22
N LYS A 224 14.74 8.77 -13.13
CA LYS A 224 13.98 8.87 -11.88
C LYS A 224 13.81 7.53 -11.15
N TYR A 225 13.68 6.43 -11.90
CA TYR A 225 13.36 5.11 -11.36
C TYR A 225 14.53 4.14 -11.42
N ARG A 226 15.61 4.47 -12.13
CA ARG A 226 16.79 3.63 -12.29
C ARG A 226 17.32 3.08 -10.96
N TYR A 227 17.51 3.95 -9.96
CA TYR A 227 18.08 3.54 -8.68
C TYR A 227 17.19 2.52 -7.95
N VAL A 228 15.89 2.81 -7.81
CA VAL A 228 14.95 1.91 -7.12
C VAL A 228 14.79 0.59 -7.87
N THR A 229 14.74 0.63 -9.20
CA THR A 229 14.68 -0.57 -10.05
C THR A 229 15.94 -1.42 -9.88
N TRP A 230 17.12 -0.80 -9.96
CA TRP A 230 18.40 -1.48 -9.82
C TRP A 230 18.55 -2.15 -8.45
N LEU A 231 18.27 -1.41 -7.37
CA LEU A 231 18.35 -1.92 -6.01
C LEU A 231 17.42 -3.12 -5.80
N ASN A 232 16.17 -3.02 -6.24
CA ASN A 232 15.20 -4.10 -6.10
C ASN A 232 15.59 -5.33 -6.92
N CYS A 233 16.07 -5.14 -8.15
CA CYS A 233 16.54 -6.27 -8.96
C CYS A 233 17.77 -6.93 -8.33
N LEU A 234 18.71 -6.17 -7.75
CA LEU A 234 19.89 -6.74 -7.07
C LEU A 234 19.51 -7.54 -5.83
N ILE A 235 18.63 -7.01 -4.98
CA ILE A 235 18.16 -7.70 -3.78
C ILE A 235 17.51 -9.04 -4.17
N THR A 236 16.68 -9.02 -5.21
CA THR A 236 15.97 -10.23 -5.65
C THR A 236 16.83 -11.16 -6.50
N ALA A 237 17.85 -10.68 -7.20
CA ALA A 237 18.75 -11.47 -8.04
C ALA A 237 19.50 -12.57 -7.27
N GLY A 238 19.86 -12.30 -6.01
CA GLY A 238 20.45 -13.30 -5.11
C GLY A 238 19.49 -14.42 -4.72
N GLU A 239 18.19 -14.24 -4.93
CA GLU A 239 17.14 -15.17 -4.53
C GLU A 239 16.37 -15.78 -5.72
N LEU A 240 16.35 -15.09 -6.88
CA LEU A 240 15.68 -15.50 -8.11
C LEU A 240 16.59 -15.33 -9.32
N SER A 241 16.84 -16.45 -10.01
CA SER A 241 17.61 -16.46 -11.27
C SER A 241 16.96 -15.62 -12.38
N SER A 242 15.63 -15.47 -12.38
CA SER A 242 14.90 -14.67 -13.36
C SER A 242 15.25 -13.18 -13.31
N ALA A 243 15.45 -12.62 -12.11
CA ALA A 243 15.89 -11.24 -11.95
C ALA A 243 17.32 -11.04 -12.49
N SER A 244 18.24 -11.97 -12.13
CA SER A 244 19.62 -11.98 -12.64
C SER A 244 19.66 -12.09 -14.16
N GLN A 245 18.88 -13.00 -14.74
CA GLN A 245 18.82 -13.23 -16.18
C GLN A 245 18.25 -12.02 -16.91
N ALA A 246 17.15 -11.43 -16.41
CA ALA A 246 16.56 -10.24 -17.02
C ALA A 246 17.53 -9.06 -17.01
N LEU A 247 18.22 -8.81 -15.89
CA LEU A 247 19.27 -7.79 -15.80
C LEU A 247 20.41 -8.05 -16.78
N TYR A 248 20.94 -9.27 -16.81
CA TYR A 248 22.04 -9.64 -17.69
C TYR A 248 21.67 -9.46 -19.17
N THR A 249 20.52 -10.00 -19.59
CA THR A 249 20.02 -9.87 -20.96
C THR A 249 19.81 -8.41 -21.32
N TYR A 250 19.19 -7.62 -20.45
CA TYR A 250 18.97 -6.19 -20.67
C TYR A 250 20.30 -5.43 -20.83
N LEU A 251 21.26 -5.66 -19.94
CA LEU A 251 22.57 -5.01 -20.01
C LEU A 251 23.35 -5.38 -21.26
N ILE A 252 23.25 -6.62 -21.77
CA ILE A 252 23.89 -7.00 -23.03
C ILE A 252 23.25 -6.27 -24.22
N ILE A 253 21.92 -6.23 -24.28
CA ILE A 253 21.20 -5.58 -25.38
C ILE A 253 21.51 -4.07 -25.43
N HIS A 254 21.66 -3.43 -24.27
CA HIS A 254 21.89 -1.99 -24.16
C HIS A 254 23.37 -1.59 -23.98
N LYS A 255 24.31 -2.53 -24.01
CA LYS A 255 25.77 -2.29 -23.95
C LYS A 255 26.34 -1.61 -25.20
N THR A 256 25.53 -1.39 -26.24
CA THR A 256 25.92 -0.70 -27.48
C THR A 256 25.59 0.80 -27.50
N ASN A 257 24.95 1.34 -26.45
CA ASN A 257 24.45 2.74 -26.45
C ASN A 257 25.06 3.63 -25.35
N TYR A 258 26.24 3.29 -24.82
CA TYR A 258 27.03 4.17 -23.94
C TYR A 258 28.44 4.36 -24.49
#